data_AF-A0A970ZQA6-F1
#
_entry.id   AF-A0A970ZQA6-F1
#
_cell.length_a   1.000
_cell.length_b   1.000
_cell.length_c   1.000
_cell.angle_alpha   90.00
_cell.angle_beta   90.00
_cell.angle_gamma   90.00
#
_symmetry.space_group_name_H-M   'P 1'
#
loop_
_entity.id
_entity.type
_entity.pdbx_description
1 polymer ?
#
loop_
_entity_poly.entity_id
_entity_poly.type
_entity_poly.pdbx_seq_one_letter_code
_entity_poly.pdbx_strand_id
1 'polypeptide(L)'
;VQCPELTGRDEQGKPLSNGHRHAHVLPVDLDADGHLDHVIVYASMGLGEVAQRSIRTLRRTWTKGGVGELQVALAGAGDLDSLRLLPPPLNARIERLLAPPGGSRIWQSVTPFVPPRFIKRRGINTLIGQIDAELASRGLPSVEGLEVLPWNADTLALRHFVRRRQRGGMQPPVDVGYTLRLHFSEPVVGPLILGYASHFGLGLFEAVDN
;
A
#
# COMPACT_ATOMS: atom_id res chain seq x y z
N VAL A 1 14.84 13.54 -16.71
CA VAL A 1 14.11 12.29 -17.01
C VAL A 1 12.69 12.46 -16.52
N GLN A 2 11.70 12.40 -17.40
CA GLN A 2 10.29 12.36 -17.02
C GLN A 2 9.91 10.90 -16.80
N CYS A 3 9.39 10.58 -15.63
CA CYS A 3 9.00 9.23 -15.24
C CYS A 3 7.77 9.31 -14.33
N PRO A 4 6.60 9.68 -14.88
CA PRO A 4 5.39 9.99 -14.10
C PRO A 4 4.94 8.82 -13.23
N GLU A 5 5.14 7.61 -13.71
CA GLU A 5 4.86 6.37 -13.00
C GLU A 5 5.69 6.18 -11.72
N LEU A 6 6.91 6.73 -11.62
CA LEU A 6 7.69 6.71 -10.37
C LEU A 6 7.55 7.99 -9.55
N THR A 7 7.44 9.15 -10.21
CA THR A 7 7.46 10.45 -9.53
C THR A 7 6.07 10.91 -9.09
N GLY A 8 5.01 10.35 -9.68
CA GLY A 8 3.64 10.82 -9.49
C GLY A 8 3.42 12.23 -10.05
N ARG A 9 4.23 12.69 -11.01
CA ARG A 9 4.18 14.05 -11.56
C ARG A 9 4.13 14.06 -13.08
N ASP A 10 3.38 15.00 -13.64
CA ASP A 10 3.33 15.28 -15.07
C ASP A 10 4.59 15.99 -15.59
N GLU A 11 4.58 16.31 -16.88
CA GLU A 11 5.69 16.96 -17.57
C GLU A 11 6.00 18.38 -17.03
N GLN A 12 5.00 19.03 -16.45
CA GLN A 12 5.10 20.36 -15.81
C GLN A 12 5.47 20.25 -14.32
N GLY A 13 5.71 19.04 -13.81
CA GLY A 13 6.07 18.78 -12.42
C GLY A 13 4.90 18.86 -11.44
N LYS A 14 3.65 18.94 -11.91
CA LYS A 14 2.46 18.93 -11.06
C LYS A 14 2.08 17.49 -10.71
N PRO A 15 1.48 17.24 -9.54
CA PRO A 15 0.96 15.93 -9.19
C PRO A 15 -0.03 15.43 -10.24
N LEU A 16 0.04 14.14 -10.58
CA LEU A 16 -0.91 13.53 -11.51
C LEU A 16 -2.35 13.64 -10.98
N SER A 17 -3.28 13.98 -11.88
CA SER A 17 -4.71 14.09 -11.57
C SER A 17 -5.48 12.79 -11.78
N ASN A 18 -4.89 11.81 -12.47
CA ASN A 18 -5.52 10.53 -12.85
C ASN A 18 -5.56 9.49 -11.71
N GLY A 19 -5.53 9.94 -10.46
CA GLY A 19 -5.67 9.10 -9.27
C GLY A 19 -4.37 8.45 -8.78
N HIS A 20 -4.53 7.50 -7.86
CA HIS A 20 -3.45 6.77 -7.20
C HIS A 20 -2.87 5.66 -8.11
N ARG A 21 -2.51 5.98 -9.36
CA ARG A 21 -2.06 4.98 -10.33
C ARG A 21 -0.54 4.83 -10.45
N HIS A 22 0.21 5.82 -9.96
CA HIS A 22 1.67 5.78 -9.93
C HIS A 22 2.20 4.89 -8.80
N ALA A 23 3.52 4.73 -8.76
CA ALA A 23 4.21 3.78 -7.92
C ALA A 23 3.82 3.88 -6.44
N HIS A 24 3.55 2.72 -5.87
CA HIS A 24 3.52 2.43 -4.45
C HIS A 24 4.79 1.65 -4.14
N VAL A 25 5.52 2.13 -3.15
CA VAL A 25 6.69 1.45 -2.61
C VAL A 25 6.24 0.77 -1.33
N LEU A 26 6.14 -0.56 -1.36
CA LEU A 26 5.55 -1.38 -0.31
C LEU A 26 6.64 -2.24 0.33
N PRO A 27 7.20 -1.82 1.48
CA PRO A 27 8.02 -2.69 2.30
C PRO A 27 7.14 -3.82 2.85
N VAL A 28 7.58 -5.06 2.66
CA VAL A 28 6.85 -6.26 3.03
C VAL A 28 7.79 -7.26 3.68
N ASP A 29 7.20 -8.14 4.48
CA ASP A 29 7.80 -9.31 5.08
C ASP A 29 7.20 -10.53 4.37
N LEU A 30 7.89 -11.01 3.32
CA LEU A 30 7.39 -12.07 2.44
C LEU A 30 7.65 -13.47 2.99
N ASP A 31 8.69 -13.66 3.81
CA ASP A 31 8.98 -14.95 4.47
C ASP A 31 8.31 -15.11 5.85
N ALA A 32 7.68 -14.05 6.36
CA ALA A 32 6.93 -13.99 7.61
C ALA A 32 7.78 -14.17 8.88
N ASP A 33 9.05 -13.77 8.85
CA ASP A 33 9.95 -13.83 10.01
C ASP A 33 9.83 -12.61 10.97
N GLY A 34 8.99 -11.64 10.62
CA GLY A 34 8.77 -10.41 11.36
C GLY A 34 9.68 -9.24 10.96
N HIS A 35 10.56 -9.42 9.98
CA HIS A 35 11.44 -8.39 9.42
C HIS A 35 11.05 -8.06 7.98
N LEU A 36 11.24 -6.79 7.61
CA LEU A 36 11.04 -6.37 6.23
C LEU A 36 12.20 -6.90 5.38
N ASP A 37 11.89 -7.78 4.43
CA ASP A 37 12.85 -8.49 3.59
C ASP A 37 12.80 -8.03 2.12
N HIS A 38 11.65 -7.54 1.66
CA HIS A 38 11.41 -7.13 0.28
C HIS A 38 10.73 -5.76 0.20
N VAL A 39 10.90 -5.12 -0.96
CA VAL A 39 10.19 -3.91 -1.34
C VAL A 39 9.52 -4.15 -2.69
N ILE A 40 8.19 -4.19 -2.70
CA ILE A 40 7.41 -4.28 -3.93
C ILE A 40 7.20 -2.86 -4.47
N VAL A 41 7.57 -2.64 -5.74
CA VAL A 41 7.27 -1.40 -6.47
C VAL A 41 6.12 -1.68 -7.43
N TYR A 42 4.94 -1.15 -7.12
CA TYR A 42 3.70 -1.42 -7.84
C TYR A 42 3.07 -0.15 -8.39
N ALA A 43 2.72 -0.11 -9.68
CA ALA A 43 1.97 0.98 -10.29
C ALA A 43 0.85 0.41 -11.18
N SER A 44 -0.41 0.78 -10.91
CA SER A 44 -1.55 0.30 -11.71
C SER A 44 -1.63 0.95 -13.10
N MET A 45 -0.86 2.01 -13.35
CA MET A 45 -0.63 2.52 -14.71
C MET A 45 0.43 1.75 -15.49
N GLY A 46 1.05 0.73 -14.88
CA GLY A 46 2.23 0.06 -15.43
C GLY A 46 3.52 0.82 -15.13
N LEU A 47 4.64 0.18 -15.46
CA LEU A 47 5.99 0.75 -15.37
C LEU A 47 6.63 0.67 -16.76
N GLY A 48 6.82 1.82 -17.41
CA GLY A 48 7.50 1.92 -18.70
C GLY A 48 9.00 1.63 -18.63
N GLU A 49 9.66 1.64 -19.79
CA GLU A 49 11.08 1.27 -19.91
C GLU A 49 12.00 2.10 -19.01
N VAL A 50 11.73 3.40 -18.89
CA VAL A 50 12.52 4.32 -18.08
C VAL A 50 12.40 3.97 -16.59
N ALA A 51 11.19 3.70 -16.11
CA ALA A 51 10.97 3.27 -14.74
C ALA A 51 11.63 1.92 -14.46
N GLN A 52 11.39 0.93 -15.34
CA GLN A 52 11.99 -0.40 -15.20
C GLN A 52 13.51 -0.34 -15.19
N ARG A 53 14.12 0.46 -16.08
CA ARG A 53 15.57 0.66 -16.11
C ARG A 53 16.06 1.29 -14.81
N SER A 54 15.37 2.32 -14.32
CA SER A 54 15.74 3.02 -13.08
C SER A 54 15.68 2.10 -11.86
N ILE A 55 14.67 1.23 -11.78
CA ILE A 55 14.57 0.22 -10.72
C ILE A 55 15.67 -0.84 -10.88
N ARG A 56 15.87 -1.36 -12.11
CA ARG A 56 16.88 -2.39 -12.41
C ARG A 56 18.32 -1.96 -12.13
N THR A 57 18.62 -0.67 -12.19
CA THR A 57 19.97 -0.13 -11.91
C THR A 57 20.16 0.31 -10.47
N LEU A 58 19.09 0.33 -9.64
CA LEU A 58 19.19 0.63 -8.23
C LEU A 58 20.02 -0.46 -7.53
N ARG A 59 21.08 -0.04 -6.82
CA ARG A 59 21.95 -0.95 -6.05
C ARG A 59 21.98 -0.61 -4.57
N ARG A 60 21.71 0.65 -4.24
CA ARG A 60 21.83 1.22 -2.91
C ARG A 60 20.67 2.16 -2.64
N THR A 61 20.18 2.14 -1.42
CA THR A 61 19.20 3.10 -0.88
C THR A 61 19.55 3.42 0.58
N TRP A 62 18.78 4.26 1.24
CA TRP A 62 19.11 4.78 2.57
C TRP A 62 17.92 4.68 3.50
N THR A 63 18.17 4.28 4.75
CA THR A 63 17.17 4.37 5.81
C THR A 63 17.17 5.78 6.40
N LYS A 64 16.01 6.43 6.47
CA LYS A 64 15.90 7.73 7.15
C LYS A 64 15.96 7.50 8.66
N GLY A 65 17.07 7.91 9.29
CA GLY A 65 17.26 7.77 10.73
C GLY A 65 17.57 6.35 11.20
N GLY A 66 17.97 5.45 10.30
CA GLY A 66 18.34 4.07 10.59
C GLY A 66 19.85 3.80 10.49
N VAL A 67 20.19 2.51 10.33
CA VAL A 67 21.57 1.96 10.37
C VAL A 67 22.49 2.37 9.21
N GLY A 68 21.99 3.18 8.25
CA GLY A 68 22.78 3.70 7.14
C GLY A 68 22.30 3.26 5.76
N GLU A 69 23.26 2.99 4.88
CA GLU A 69 23.07 2.56 3.49
C GLU A 69 22.58 1.10 3.44
N LEU A 70 21.53 0.85 2.66
CA LEU A 70 21.03 -0.49 2.35
C LEU A 70 21.48 -0.89 0.95
N GLN A 71 22.00 -2.10 0.81
CA GLN A 71 22.20 -2.70 -0.51
C GLN A 71 20.91 -3.38 -0.96
N VAL A 72 20.55 -3.19 -2.22
CA VAL A 72 19.35 -3.77 -2.81
C VAL A 72 19.70 -4.44 -4.13
N ALA A 73 19.01 -5.54 -4.41
CA ALA A 73 19.05 -6.23 -5.69
C ALA A 73 17.62 -6.40 -6.20
N LEU A 74 17.45 -6.42 -7.52
CA LEU A 74 16.17 -6.75 -8.12
C LEU A 74 15.93 -8.26 -7.96
N ALA A 75 14.96 -8.64 -7.14
CA ALA A 75 14.57 -10.04 -6.97
C ALA A 75 13.75 -10.58 -8.16
N GLY A 76 12.89 -9.74 -8.75
CA GLY A 76 12.04 -10.11 -9.88
C GLY A 76 11.27 -8.92 -10.44
N ALA A 77 10.68 -9.09 -11.62
CA ALA A 77 9.80 -8.11 -12.26
C ALA A 77 8.80 -8.82 -13.18
N GLY A 78 7.56 -8.35 -13.18
CA GLY A 78 6.47 -8.91 -13.98
C GLY A 78 5.15 -8.23 -13.67
N ASP A 79 4.08 -8.76 -14.23
CA ASP A 79 2.70 -8.41 -13.86
C ASP A 79 2.29 -9.09 -12.54
N LEU A 80 1.07 -8.81 -12.07
CA LEU A 80 0.57 -9.39 -10.83
C LEU A 80 0.49 -10.92 -10.88
N ASP A 81 0.22 -11.51 -12.05
CA ASP A 81 0.18 -12.97 -12.21
C ASP A 81 1.58 -13.58 -12.08
N SER A 82 2.61 -12.91 -12.59
CA SER A 82 4.00 -13.30 -12.39
C SER A 82 4.39 -13.31 -10.91
N LEU A 83 3.89 -12.35 -10.11
CA LEU A 83 4.14 -12.34 -8.66
C LEU A 83 3.55 -13.59 -7.97
N ARG A 84 2.40 -14.09 -8.44
CA ARG A 84 1.74 -15.29 -7.88
C ARG A 84 2.56 -16.56 -8.09
N LEU A 85 3.47 -16.57 -9.07
CA LEU A 85 4.31 -17.71 -9.43
C LEU A 85 5.62 -17.77 -8.63
N LEU A 86 5.83 -16.87 -7.67
CA LEU A 86 6.99 -16.95 -6.78
C LEU A 86 7.02 -18.30 -6.04
N PRO A 87 8.21 -18.84 -5.69
CA PRO A 87 8.30 -20.08 -4.95
C PRO A 87 7.97 -19.87 -3.46
N PRO A 88 7.63 -20.94 -2.72
CA PRO A 88 7.61 -20.91 -1.27
C PRO A 88 8.96 -20.50 -0.66
N PRO A 89 8.97 -19.79 0.48
CA PRO A 89 7.79 -19.35 1.26
C PRO A 89 7.12 -18.06 0.75
N LEU A 90 7.73 -17.35 -0.22
CA LEU A 90 7.31 -16.00 -0.63
C LEU A 90 5.88 -15.94 -1.19
N ASN A 91 5.45 -17.01 -1.86
CA ASN A 91 4.13 -17.10 -2.48
C ASN A 91 2.97 -16.91 -1.50
N ALA A 92 3.12 -17.37 -0.25
CA ALA A 92 2.06 -17.31 0.75
C ALA A 92 1.67 -15.86 1.07
N ARG A 93 2.65 -14.97 1.23
CA ARG A 93 2.38 -13.54 1.48
C ARG A 93 1.88 -12.82 0.25
N ILE A 94 2.36 -13.19 -0.93
CA ILE A 94 1.83 -12.66 -2.20
C ILE A 94 0.36 -13.03 -2.39
N GLU A 95 -0.03 -14.27 -2.11
CA GLU A 95 -1.41 -14.71 -2.21
C GLU A 95 -2.32 -13.89 -1.30
N ARG A 96 -1.87 -13.57 -0.08
CA ARG A 96 -2.62 -12.69 0.83
C ARG A 96 -2.65 -11.24 0.36
N LEU A 97 -1.56 -10.71 -0.19
CA LEU A 97 -1.51 -9.33 -0.71
C LEU A 97 -2.40 -9.12 -1.94
N LEU A 98 -2.53 -10.13 -2.79
CA LEU A 98 -3.28 -10.04 -4.05
C LEU A 98 -4.67 -10.68 -3.98
N ALA A 99 -4.99 -11.44 -2.93
CA ALA A 99 -6.05 -12.45 -2.89
C ALA A 99 -5.87 -13.53 -3.98
N PRO A 100 -6.56 -14.68 -3.96
CA PRO A 100 -6.58 -15.61 -5.08
C PRO A 100 -7.13 -14.95 -6.37
N PRO A 101 -7.01 -15.55 -7.57
CA PRO A 101 -7.56 -14.96 -8.80
C PRO A 101 -9.07 -14.66 -8.75
N GLY A 102 -9.81 -15.37 -7.90
CA GLY A 102 -11.23 -15.12 -7.62
C GLY A 102 -11.52 -13.93 -6.68
N GLY A 103 -10.48 -13.27 -6.15
CA GLY A 103 -10.58 -12.19 -5.18
C GLY A 103 -10.87 -12.65 -3.76
N SER A 104 -10.96 -11.67 -2.86
CA SER A 104 -11.29 -11.82 -1.44
C SER A 104 -12.35 -10.79 -1.06
N ARG A 105 -13.29 -11.19 -0.21
CA ARG A 105 -14.33 -10.32 0.35
C ARG A 105 -13.92 -9.71 1.68
N ILE A 106 -12.89 -10.25 2.34
CA ILE A 106 -12.45 -9.77 3.66
C ILE A 106 -10.99 -9.38 3.62
N TRP A 107 -10.73 -8.09 3.83
CA TRP A 107 -9.40 -7.50 3.82
C TRP A 107 -9.04 -6.88 5.15
N GLN A 108 -7.89 -7.22 5.72
CA GLN A 108 -7.39 -6.68 6.98
C GLN A 108 -6.14 -5.83 6.79
N SER A 109 -6.04 -4.71 7.49
CA SER A 109 -4.84 -3.87 7.48
C SER A 109 -3.62 -4.62 8.01
N VAL A 110 -2.52 -4.57 7.26
CA VAL A 110 -1.18 -4.98 7.71
C VAL A 110 -0.26 -3.80 7.98
N THR A 111 -0.65 -2.61 7.52
CA THR A 111 -0.08 -1.33 7.96
C THR A 111 -1.23 -0.36 8.27
N PRO A 112 -1.06 0.60 9.20
CA PRO A 112 -2.21 1.37 9.68
C PRO A 112 -2.80 2.24 8.56
N PHE A 113 -4.11 2.23 8.45
CA PHE A 113 -4.84 3.21 7.63
C PHE A 113 -4.79 4.56 8.33
N VAL A 114 -4.25 5.56 7.63
CA VAL A 114 -4.22 6.95 8.10
C VAL A 114 -5.22 7.76 7.26
N PRO A 115 -6.25 8.36 7.86
CA PRO A 115 -7.25 9.11 7.10
C PRO A 115 -6.62 10.29 6.33
N PRO A 116 -6.88 10.44 5.02
CA PRO A 116 -6.36 11.55 4.24
C PRO A 116 -7.01 12.90 4.60
N ARG A 117 -8.19 12.89 5.25
CA ARG A 117 -8.95 14.08 5.67
C ARG A 117 -9.38 13.98 7.15
N PHE A 118 -9.72 15.12 7.76
CA PHE A 118 -10.29 15.13 9.11
C PHE A 118 -11.57 14.28 9.18
N ILE A 119 -11.60 13.32 10.11
CA ILE A 119 -12.78 12.48 10.33
C ILE A 119 -13.92 13.35 10.87
N LYS A 120 -15.11 13.16 10.30
CA LYS A 120 -16.37 13.77 10.73
C LYS A 120 -17.33 12.70 11.22
N ARG A 121 -18.32 13.10 12.03
CA ARG A 121 -19.36 12.17 12.52
C ARG A 121 -20.39 11.77 11.46
N ARG A 122 -20.58 12.61 10.43
CA ARG A 122 -21.58 12.42 9.37
C ARG A 122 -21.03 12.93 8.04
N GLY A 123 -21.60 12.43 6.93
CA GLY A 123 -21.25 12.82 5.57
C GLY A 123 -20.02 12.11 5.01
N ILE A 124 -19.53 12.62 3.87
CA ILE A 124 -18.45 11.98 3.07
C ILE A 124 -17.10 11.86 3.78
N ASN A 125 -16.88 12.63 4.85
CA ASN A 125 -15.62 12.62 5.60
C ASN A 125 -15.70 11.76 6.88
N THR A 126 -16.71 10.90 7.01
CA THR A 126 -16.69 9.79 7.99
C THR A 126 -15.53 8.83 7.69
N LEU A 127 -15.17 7.96 8.64
CA LEU A 127 -14.12 6.96 8.40
C LEU A 127 -14.47 6.08 7.18
N ILE A 128 -15.68 5.51 7.16
CA ILE A 128 -16.18 4.73 6.03
C ILE A 128 -16.28 5.56 4.75
N GLY A 129 -16.79 6.80 4.81
CA GLY A 129 -16.89 7.67 3.63
C GLY A 129 -15.54 8.02 3.01
N GLN A 130 -14.48 8.13 3.82
CA GLN A 130 -13.11 8.30 3.30
C GLN A 130 -12.56 7.00 2.68
N ILE A 131 -12.87 5.85 3.25
CA ILE A 131 -12.51 4.54 2.69
C ILE A 131 -13.21 4.34 1.33
N ASP A 132 -14.51 4.59 1.26
CA ASP A 132 -15.29 4.50 0.01
C ASP A 132 -14.78 5.49 -1.05
N ALA A 133 -14.39 6.71 -0.65
CA ALA A 133 -13.79 7.67 -1.58
C ALA A 133 -12.44 7.17 -2.14
N GLU A 134 -11.60 6.55 -1.29
CA GLU A 134 -10.33 5.94 -1.73
C GLU A 134 -10.58 4.75 -2.66
N LEU A 135 -11.55 3.89 -2.36
CA LEU A 135 -11.95 2.74 -3.18
C LEU A 135 -12.49 3.20 -4.54
N ALA A 136 -13.42 4.14 -4.55
CA ALA A 136 -14.00 4.70 -5.77
C ALA A 136 -12.93 5.33 -6.67
N SER A 137 -11.93 6.03 -6.10
CA SER A 137 -10.81 6.58 -6.86
C SER A 137 -9.91 5.53 -7.54
N ARG A 138 -10.02 4.27 -7.12
CA ARG A 138 -9.30 3.10 -7.67
C ARG A 138 -10.21 2.19 -8.50
N GLY A 139 -11.47 2.58 -8.69
CA GLY A 139 -12.47 1.77 -9.41
C GLY A 139 -12.92 0.52 -8.65
N LEU A 140 -12.80 0.52 -7.32
CA LEU A 140 -13.18 -0.60 -6.46
C LEU A 140 -14.57 -0.38 -5.84
N PRO A 141 -15.31 -1.47 -5.51
CA PRO A 141 -16.61 -1.36 -4.84
C PRO A 141 -16.50 -0.73 -3.46
N SER A 142 -17.61 -0.13 -3.00
CA SER A 142 -17.72 0.36 -1.62
C SER A 142 -17.73 -0.82 -0.64
N VAL A 143 -17.33 -0.56 0.61
CA VAL A 143 -17.40 -1.59 1.65
C VAL A 143 -18.84 -1.80 2.12
N GLU A 144 -19.23 -3.06 2.32
CA GLU A 144 -20.50 -3.44 2.96
C GLU A 144 -20.39 -3.36 4.49
N GLY A 145 -19.22 -3.67 5.02
CA GLY A 145 -18.96 -3.69 6.45
C GLY A 145 -17.57 -3.15 6.78
N LEU A 146 -17.48 -2.48 7.92
CA LEU A 146 -16.23 -1.95 8.45
C LEU A 146 -16.10 -2.29 9.94
N GLU A 147 -15.03 -2.99 10.28
CA GLU A 147 -14.60 -3.21 11.67
C GLU A 147 -13.35 -2.38 11.96
N VAL A 148 -13.38 -1.63 13.05
CA VAL A 148 -12.16 -1.04 13.63
C VAL A 148 -11.63 -2.03 14.66
N LEU A 149 -10.51 -2.65 14.35
CA LEU A 149 -9.92 -3.68 15.20
C LEU A 149 -9.25 -3.02 16.43
N PRO A 150 -9.44 -3.59 17.64
CA PRO A 150 -8.82 -3.07 18.85
C PRO A 150 -7.31 -3.32 18.83
N TRP A 151 -6.59 -2.57 19.66
CA TRP A 151 -5.18 -2.83 19.93
C TRP A 151 -5.03 -4.08 20.79
N ASN A 152 -4.55 -5.17 20.21
CA ASN A 152 -4.29 -6.46 20.86
C ASN A 152 -2.93 -7.01 20.39
N ALA A 153 -2.53 -8.21 20.83
CA ALA A 153 -1.23 -8.79 20.46
C ALA A 153 -0.97 -8.79 18.95
N ASP A 154 -2.00 -9.02 18.13
CA ASP A 154 -1.88 -9.14 16.67
C ASP A 154 -1.80 -7.78 15.96
N THR A 155 -2.39 -6.73 16.55
CA THR A 155 -2.47 -5.40 15.93
C THR A 155 -1.52 -4.38 16.57
N LEU A 156 -0.93 -4.71 17.72
CA LEU A 156 -0.12 -3.77 18.53
C LEU A 156 1.07 -3.22 17.76
N ALA A 157 1.71 -4.05 16.92
CA ALA A 157 2.86 -3.67 16.11
C ALA A 157 2.53 -2.47 15.20
N LEU A 158 1.29 -2.35 14.74
CA LEU A 158 0.86 -1.30 13.80
C LEU A 158 0.91 0.11 14.42
N ARG A 159 0.95 0.23 15.76
CA ARG A 159 1.05 1.52 16.45
C ARG A 159 2.42 2.17 16.31
N HIS A 160 3.45 1.37 16.01
CA HIS A 160 4.84 1.82 15.95
C HIS A 160 5.23 2.37 14.58
N PHE A 161 4.34 2.30 13.60
CA PHE A 161 4.56 2.87 12.28
C PHE A 161 4.70 4.40 12.36
N VAL A 162 5.65 4.93 11.59
CA VAL A 162 5.81 6.37 11.40
C VAL A 162 4.73 6.87 10.45
N ARG A 163 3.72 7.56 11.00
CA ARG A 163 2.55 8.07 10.24
C ARG A 163 2.69 9.50 9.76
N ARG A 164 3.75 10.19 10.19
CA ARG A 164 4.03 11.60 9.86
C ARG A 164 5.35 11.73 9.13
N ARG A 165 5.42 12.69 8.21
CA ARG A 165 6.69 13.02 7.55
C ARG A 165 7.56 13.80 8.52
N GLN A 166 8.78 13.35 8.78
CA GLN A 166 9.72 14.11 9.63
C GLN A 166 10.28 15.37 8.94
N ARG A 167 10.38 15.36 7.60
CA ARG A 167 10.90 16.48 6.80
C ARG A 167 10.15 16.59 5.48
N GLY A 168 9.62 17.79 5.21
CA GLY A 168 8.93 18.14 3.97
C GLY A 168 7.63 17.36 3.72
N GLY A 169 6.87 17.80 2.71
CA GLY A 169 5.62 17.17 2.28
C GLY A 169 4.42 17.46 3.20
N MET A 170 3.24 17.09 2.71
CA MET A 170 1.98 17.28 3.44
C MET A 170 1.89 16.30 4.61
N GLN A 171 1.55 16.80 5.80
CA GLN A 171 1.24 15.98 6.97
C GLN A 171 -0.16 15.39 6.86
N PRO A 172 -0.44 14.23 7.50
CA PRO A 172 -1.83 13.84 7.68
C PRO A 172 -2.55 14.89 8.54
N PRO A 173 -3.86 15.13 8.34
CA PRO A 173 -4.63 16.09 9.13
C PRO A 173 -4.61 15.78 10.64
N VAL A 174 -4.53 14.50 10.99
CA VAL A 174 -4.42 13.99 12.36
C VAL A 174 -3.43 12.84 12.37
N ASP A 175 -2.54 12.79 13.37
CA ASP A 175 -1.64 11.65 13.59
C ASP A 175 -2.39 10.49 14.28
N VAL A 176 -3.25 9.83 13.50
CA VAL A 176 -4.00 8.65 13.92
C VAL A 176 -3.88 7.56 12.86
N GLY A 177 -3.69 6.32 13.32
CA GLY A 177 -3.72 5.14 12.47
C GLY A 177 -4.79 4.19 12.98
N TYR A 178 -5.54 3.60 12.05
CA TYR A 178 -6.55 2.58 12.34
C TYR A 178 -6.09 1.23 11.81
N THR A 179 -6.37 0.19 12.58
CA THR A 179 -6.35 -1.18 12.11
C THR A 179 -7.76 -1.54 11.70
N LEU A 180 -7.97 -1.85 10.43
CA LEU A 180 -9.30 -2.02 9.86
C LEU A 180 -9.46 -3.43 9.31
N ARG A 181 -10.68 -3.95 9.39
CA ARG A 181 -11.13 -5.08 8.56
C ARG A 181 -12.32 -4.62 7.72
N LEU A 182 -12.18 -4.81 6.42
CA LEU A 182 -13.13 -4.39 5.40
C LEU A 182 -13.87 -5.61 4.88
N HIS A 183 -15.17 -5.49 4.72
CA HIS A 183 -16.04 -6.50 4.12
C HIS A 183 -16.62 -5.96 2.82
N PHE A 184 -16.52 -6.72 1.74
CA PHE A 184 -17.06 -6.39 0.43
C PHE A 184 -18.18 -7.35 0.05
N SER A 185 -19.20 -6.84 -0.63
CA SER A 185 -20.31 -7.65 -1.16
C SER A 185 -19.87 -8.54 -2.32
N GLU A 186 -18.85 -8.10 -3.07
CA GLU A 186 -18.21 -8.84 -4.15
C GLU A 186 -16.69 -9.02 -3.90
N PRO A 187 -16.08 -10.11 -4.38
CA PRO A 187 -14.64 -10.31 -4.20
C PRO A 187 -13.81 -9.22 -4.89
N VAL A 188 -12.79 -8.73 -4.20
CA VAL A 188 -11.81 -7.75 -4.70
C VAL A 188 -10.45 -8.43 -4.87
N VAL A 189 -9.76 -8.12 -5.96
CA VAL A 189 -8.36 -8.53 -6.21
C VAL A 189 -7.43 -7.39 -5.82
N GLY A 190 -6.34 -7.72 -5.14
CA GLY A 190 -5.34 -6.77 -4.67
C GLY A 190 -4.33 -6.33 -5.72
N PRO A 191 -3.32 -5.51 -5.32
CA PRO A 191 -3.08 -5.07 -3.95
C PRO A 191 -4.05 -3.96 -3.50
N LEU A 192 -4.56 -4.07 -2.27
CA LEU A 192 -5.45 -3.08 -1.66
C LEU A 192 -4.67 -2.13 -0.75
N ILE A 193 -4.52 -0.86 -1.18
CA ILE A 193 -3.73 0.15 -0.47
C ILE A 193 -4.49 1.48 -0.41
N LEU A 194 -4.86 1.93 0.79
CA LEU A 194 -5.79 3.05 0.99
C LEU A 194 -5.24 4.11 1.95
N GLY A 195 -5.62 5.37 1.70
CA GLY A 195 -5.42 6.47 2.65
C GLY A 195 -4.10 7.21 2.51
N TYR A 196 -3.78 8.01 3.53
CA TYR A 196 -2.59 8.85 3.54
C TYR A 196 -1.31 8.00 3.47
N ALA A 197 -0.39 8.44 2.62
CA ALA A 197 0.89 7.80 2.37
C ALA A 197 0.79 6.32 1.92
N SER A 198 -0.32 5.96 1.28
CA SER A 198 -0.49 4.69 0.55
C SER A 198 0.69 4.38 -0.38
N HIS A 199 1.19 5.38 -1.10
CA HIS A 199 2.36 5.27 -1.97
C HIS A 199 3.68 4.91 -1.26
N PHE A 200 3.71 4.96 0.07
CA PHE A 200 4.90 4.73 0.90
C PHE A 200 4.68 3.63 1.96
N GLY A 201 3.71 2.74 1.73
CA GLY A 201 3.52 1.52 2.52
C GLY A 201 2.55 1.64 3.70
N LEU A 202 1.89 2.79 3.92
CA LEU A 202 0.78 2.86 4.88
C LEU A 202 -0.55 2.40 4.26
N GLY A 203 -1.49 1.98 5.11
CA GLY A 203 -2.81 1.51 4.70
C GLY A 203 -2.79 0.35 3.70
N LEU A 204 -1.80 -0.54 3.80
CA LEU A 204 -1.74 -1.80 3.06
C LEU A 204 -2.66 -2.83 3.74
N PHE A 205 -3.37 -3.61 2.95
CA PHE A 205 -4.26 -4.67 3.41
C PHE A 205 -3.87 -6.02 2.81
N GLU A 206 -4.25 -7.09 3.51
CA GLU A 206 -4.14 -8.47 3.05
C GLU A 206 -5.50 -9.18 3.15
N ALA A 207 -5.75 -10.14 2.26
CA ALA A 207 -6.88 -11.04 2.31
C ALA A 207 -6.80 -11.96 3.54
N VAL A 208 -7.95 -12.19 4.18
CA VAL A 208 -8.06 -13.00 5.42
C VAL A 208 -9.22 -14.02 5.40
N ASP A 209 -9.97 -14.14 4.30
CA ASP A 209 -11.01 -15.14 4.11
C ASP A 209 -10.51 -16.44 3.45
N ASN A 210 -9.19 -16.63 3.41
CA ASN A 210 -8.53 -17.86 2.96
C ASN A 210 -8.22 -18.80 4.13
#